data_AF-A0A7S0I5K8-F1
#
_entry.id   AF-A0A7S0I5K8-F1
#
_cell.length_a   1.000
_cell.length_b   1.000
_cell.length_c   1.000
_cell.angle_alpha   90.00
_cell.angle_beta   90.00
_cell.angle_gamma   90.00
#
_symmetry.space_group_name_H-M   'P 1'
#
loop_
_entity.id
_entity.type
_entity.pdbx_description
1 polymer ?
#
loop_
_entity_poly.entity_id
_entity_poly.type
_entity_poly.pdbx_seq_one_letter_code
_entity_poly.pdbx_strand_id
1 'polypeptide(L)'
;MTEHVNAGNAAFVDADYEASLQHYGAAIAAGGSADAYSKRAAAQLQLARYAEAAADATASLKLEPTLKAHWRAGQACFALHQFEAARAAFADAAKLEPSSRELKRWLRKCDAEVECATGAAPSAVMPPAAAPAPPLAPVTDSSKIRHEWYQSSTHMVVSLLARGVAKQAVSVTFGEATVDVAIKLEGGELYELSLHLYQKISPADCKWSVSPTKVELKLKKLSPGKWEALEGSGEEKVHAINAVPSEAEEGPA
;
A
#
# COMPACT_ATOMS: atom_id res chain seq x y z
N MET A 1 2.33 40.88 8.19
CA MET A 1 2.45 39.48 8.64
C MET A 1 1.12 38.74 8.60
N THR A 2 0.17 39.01 9.51
CA THR A 2 -1.09 38.24 9.65
C THR A 2 -1.97 38.21 8.40
N GLU A 3 -2.05 39.31 7.66
CA GLU A 3 -2.84 39.41 6.43
C GLU A 3 -2.40 38.39 5.36
N HIS A 4 -1.09 38.24 5.15
CA HIS A 4 -0.53 37.25 4.23
C HIS A 4 -0.80 35.80 4.69
N VAL A 5 -0.81 35.54 6.01
CA VAL A 5 -1.19 34.21 6.53
C VAL A 5 -2.67 33.93 6.25
N ASN A 6 -3.54 34.94 6.40
CA ASN A 6 -4.97 34.80 6.12
C ASN A 6 -5.27 34.61 4.62
N ALA A 7 -4.60 35.37 3.74
CA ALA A 7 -4.68 35.18 2.29
C ALA A 7 -4.16 33.79 1.87
N GLY A 8 -3.05 33.34 2.45
CA GLY A 8 -2.51 31.99 2.23
C GLY A 8 -3.44 30.88 2.71
N ASN A 9 -4.15 31.09 3.83
CA ASN A 9 -5.18 30.17 4.33
C ASN A 9 -6.37 30.11 3.37
N ALA A 10 -6.84 31.26 2.85
CA ALA A 10 -7.96 31.31 1.92
C ALA A 10 -7.64 30.58 0.61
N ALA A 11 -6.47 30.86 0.01
CA ALA A 11 -5.99 30.16 -1.18
C ALA A 11 -5.80 28.64 -0.93
N PHE A 12 -5.34 28.25 0.27
CA PHE A 12 -5.24 26.83 0.64
C PHE A 12 -6.60 26.12 0.70
N VAL A 13 -7.65 26.81 1.17
CA VAL A 13 -9.02 26.28 1.22
C VAL A 13 -9.64 26.18 -0.19
N ASP A 14 -9.30 27.11 -1.08
CA ASP A 14 -9.69 27.08 -2.50
C ASP A 14 -8.91 26.04 -3.34
N ALA A 15 -7.97 25.33 -2.70
CA ALA A 15 -7.00 24.42 -3.32
C ALA A 15 -6.02 25.08 -4.31
N ASP A 16 -5.95 26.42 -4.38
CA ASP A 16 -4.88 27.15 -5.05
C ASP A 16 -3.61 27.16 -4.18
N TYR A 17 -2.93 26.03 -4.19
CA TYR A 17 -1.73 25.82 -3.39
C TYR A 17 -0.53 26.66 -3.86
N GLU A 18 -0.53 27.16 -5.10
CA GLU A 18 0.55 28.01 -5.62
C GLU A 18 0.42 29.47 -5.15
N ALA A 19 -0.79 30.06 -5.19
CA ALA A 19 -1.06 31.33 -4.53
C ALA A 19 -0.90 31.22 -3.01
N SER A 20 -1.31 30.09 -2.42
CA SER A 20 -1.06 29.80 -1.00
C SER A 20 0.43 29.84 -0.65
N LEU A 21 1.28 29.23 -1.48
CA LEU A 21 2.74 29.29 -1.35
C LEU A 21 3.29 30.72 -1.44
N GLN A 22 2.84 31.51 -2.41
CA GLN A 22 3.22 32.93 -2.57
C GLN A 22 2.91 33.73 -1.31
N HIS A 23 1.68 33.61 -0.80
CA HIS A 23 1.22 34.33 0.39
C HIS A 23 1.95 33.89 1.67
N TYR A 24 2.15 32.59 1.91
CA TYR A 24 2.95 32.15 3.05
C TYR A 24 4.43 32.54 2.91
N GLY A 25 4.98 32.57 1.69
CA GLY A 25 6.31 33.10 1.41
C GLY A 25 6.45 34.57 1.81
N ALA A 26 5.48 35.40 1.43
CA ALA A 26 5.41 36.81 1.86
C ALA A 26 5.22 36.95 3.38
N ALA A 27 4.42 36.10 4.02
CA ALA A 27 4.28 36.07 5.48
C ALA A 27 5.60 35.75 6.19
N ILE A 28 6.41 34.85 5.63
CA ILE A 28 7.72 34.47 6.15
C ILE A 28 8.75 35.59 5.96
N ALA A 29 8.77 36.23 4.79
CA ALA A 29 9.63 37.39 4.51
C ALA A 29 9.31 38.58 5.44
N ALA A 30 8.04 38.75 5.83
CA ALA A 30 7.56 39.81 6.72
C ALA A 30 7.75 39.52 8.23
N GLY A 31 8.70 38.65 8.61
CA GLY A 31 9.03 38.31 10.01
C GLY A 31 8.51 36.95 10.48
N GLY A 32 8.69 35.90 9.67
CA GLY A 32 8.02 34.60 9.77
C GLY A 32 7.95 33.91 11.14
N SER A 33 6.81 33.27 11.40
CA SER A 33 6.52 32.44 12.58
C SER A 33 6.56 30.94 12.25
N ALA A 34 6.65 30.10 13.29
CA ALA A 34 6.56 28.64 13.15
C ALA A 34 5.30 28.20 12.39
N ASP A 35 4.14 28.78 12.73
CA ASP A 35 2.88 28.52 12.05
C ASP A 35 2.92 28.85 10.55
N ALA A 36 3.55 29.96 10.14
CA ALA A 36 3.70 30.31 8.73
C ALA A 36 4.55 29.30 7.94
N TYR A 37 5.68 28.85 8.51
CA TYR A 37 6.50 27.76 7.94
C TYR A 37 5.72 26.43 7.88
N SER A 38 5.04 26.05 8.96
CA SER A 38 4.23 24.82 9.03
C SER A 38 3.08 24.81 8.02
N LYS A 39 2.47 25.97 7.76
CA LYS A 39 1.44 26.17 6.74
C LYS A 39 2.01 26.13 5.32
N ARG A 40 3.18 26.72 5.06
CA ARG A 40 3.85 26.61 3.76
C ARG A 40 4.21 25.15 3.42
N ALA A 41 4.71 24.41 4.40
CA ALA A 41 4.91 22.96 4.30
C ALA A 41 3.62 22.18 3.97
N ALA A 42 2.45 22.66 4.39
CA ALA A 42 1.17 22.07 4.01
C ALA A 42 0.90 22.18 2.50
N ALA A 43 1.09 23.39 1.94
CA ALA A 43 0.87 23.66 0.52
C ALA A 43 1.89 22.90 -0.36
N GLN A 44 3.16 22.86 0.05
CA GLN A 44 4.20 22.07 -0.62
C GLN A 44 3.88 20.57 -0.62
N LEU A 45 3.32 20.02 0.47
CA LEU A 45 2.89 18.61 0.50
C LEU A 45 1.77 18.30 -0.52
N GLN A 46 0.82 19.22 -0.71
CA GLN A 46 -0.22 19.05 -1.74
C GLN A 46 0.34 19.15 -3.17
N LEU A 47 1.35 20.01 -3.38
CA LEU A 47 2.06 20.17 -4.65
C LEU A 47 3.19 19.15 -4.88
N ALA A 48 3.27 18.10 -4.06
CA ALA A 48 4.34 17.08 -4.09
C ALA A 48 5.79 17.62 -3.97
N ARG A 49 5.98 18.85 -3.47
CA ARG A 49 7.29 19.49 -3.24
C ARG A 49 7.88 19.04 -1.90
N TYR A 50 8.09 17.72 -1.75
CA TYR A 50 8.37 17.09 -0.47
C TYR A 50 9.68 17.54 0.19
N ALA A 51 10.73 17.81 -0.59
CA ALA A 51 12.02 18.30 -0.08
C ALA A 51 11.90 19.70 0.54
N GLU A 52 11.16 20.60 -0.11
CA GLU A 52 10.88 21.95 0.42
C GLU A 52 9.99 21.87 1.66
N ALA A 53 8.96 21.01 1.64
CA ALA A 53 8.09 20.78 2.79
C ALA A 53 8.85 20.27 4.03
N ALA A 54 9.83 19.38 3.85
CA ALA A 54 10.69 18.89 4.92
C ALA A 54 11.60 20.00 5.48
N ALA A 55 12.14 20.85 4.61
CA ALA A 55 12.94 22.02 5.02
C ALA A 55 12.10 23.02 5.83
N ASP A 56 10.89 23.35 5.36
CA ASP A 56 9.99 24.29 6.04
C ASP A 56 9.42 23.73 7.35
N ALA A 57 9.09 22.44 7.40
CA ALA A 57 8.71 21.79 8.65
C ALA A 57 9.87 21.81 9.66
N THR A 58 11.12 21.59 9.21
CA THR A 58 12.32 21.69 10.05
C THR A 58 12.58 23.12 10.52
N ALA A 59 12.36 24.12 9.67
CA ALA A 59 12.44 25.54 10.05
C ALA A 59 11.38 25.90 11.09
N SER A 60 10.14 25.42 10.92
CA SER A 60 9.07 25.56 11.92
C SER A 60 9.46 24.95 13.26
N LEU A 61 10.03 23.73 13.27
CA LEU A 61 10.43 23.03 14.50
C LEU A 61 11.56 23.74 15.26
N LYS A 62 12.46 24.42 14.55
CA LYS A 62 13.53 25.24 15.16
C LYS A 62 13.00 26.50 15.85
N LEU A 63 11.85 27.02 15.40
CA LEU A 63 11.18 28.15 16.04
C LEU A 63 10.31 27.67 17.20
N GLU A 64 9.37 26.76 16.93
CA GLU A 64 8.49 26.17 17.94
C GLU A 64 8.22 24.67 17.63
N PRO A 65 8.59 23.74 18.53
CA PRO A 65 8.31 22.32 18.38
C PRO A 65 6.81 22.04 18.60
N THR A 66 6.02 22.11 17.53
CA THR A 66 4.57 21.90 17.56
C THR A 66 4.16 20.57 16.93
N LEU A 67 3.04 20.00 17.39
CA LEU A 67 2.44 18.78 16.83
C LEU A 67 2.29 18.86 15.30
N LYS A 68 1.81 20.00 14.79
CA LYS A 68 1.63 20.25 13.36
C LYS A 68 2.96 20.24 12.60
N ALA A 69 4.01 20.85 13.14
CA ALA A 69 5.32 20.88 12.50
C ALA A 69 5.98 19.49 12.45
N HIS A 70 5.92 18.72 13.54
CA HIS A 70 6.37 17.32 13.56
C HIS A 70 5.57 16.45 12.57
N TRP A 71 4.25 16.65 12.49
CA TRP A 71 3.40 15.95 11.53
C TRP A 71 3.81 16.22 10.07
N ARG A 72 4.03 17.50 9.73
CA ARG A 72 4.42 17.92 8.38
C ARG A 72 5.80 17.38 8.00
N ALA A 73 6.74 17.38 8.94
CA ALA A 73 8.04 16.73 8.76
C ALA A 73 7.89 15.22 8.51
N GLY A 74 7.09 14.52 9.33
CA GLY A 74 6.83 13.09 9.17
C GLY A 74 6.24 12.74 7.80
N GLN A 75 5.23 13.48 7.34
CA GLN A 75 4.63 13.30 6.02
C GLN A 75 5.60 13.58 4.88
N ALA A 76 6.40 14.65 4.97
CA ALA A 76 7.37 15.01 3.95
C ALA A 76 8.51 13.99 3.84
N CYS A 77 9.11 13.59 4.97
CA CYS A 77 10.14 12.56 5.02
C CYS A 77 9.61 11.20 4.53
N PHE A 78 8.37 10.83 4.85
CA PHE A 78 7.77 9.59 4.34
C PHE A 78 7.64 9.62 2.81
N ALA A 79 7.19 10.73 2.24
CA ALA A 79 7.07 10.90 0.79
C ALA A 79 8.43 10.96 0.06
N LEU A 80 9.51 11.32 0.78
CA LEU A 80 10.90 11.23 0.31
C LEU A 80 11.54 9.84 0.50
N HIS A 81 10.78 8.84 0.96
CA HIS A 81 11.29 7.51 1.34
C HIS A 81 12.35 7.54 2.47
N GLN A 82 12.41 8.64 3.23
CA GLN A 82 13.29 8.80 4.40
C GLN A 82 12.58 8.25 5.65
N PHE A 83 12.29 6.95 5.64
CA PHE A 83 11.36 6.31 6.59
C PHE A 83 11.80 6.41 8.05
N GLU A 84 13.10 6.31 8.35
CA GLU A 84 13.63 6.52 9.71
C GLU A 84 13.44 7.97 10.20
N ALA A 85 13.66 8.97 9.34
CA ALA A 85 13.43 10.36 9.67
C ALA A 85 11.92 10.66 9.84
N ALA A 86 11.07 10.01 9.03
CA ALA A 86 9.62 10.08 9.16
C ALA A 86 9.15 9.48 10.49
N ARG A 87 9.67 8.29 10.84
CA ARG A 87 9.39 7.58 12.09
C ARG A 87 9.76 8.42 13.31
N ALA A 88 10.94 9.04 13.31
CA ALA A 88 11.39 9.94 14.36
C ALA A 88 10.42 11.14 14.52
N ALA A 89 10.08 11.82 13.43
CA ALA A 89 9.17 12.96 13.45
C ALA A 89 7.76 12.60 13.95
N PHE A 90 7.20 11.45 13.53
CA PHE A 90 5.92 10.96 14.05
C PHE A 90 6.01 10.48 15.51
N ALA A 91 7.17 9.99 15.96
CA ALA A 91 7.38 9.61 17.35
C ALA A 91 7.43 10.84 18.27
N ASP A 92 8.05 11.94 17.84
CA ASP A 92 8.02 13.21 18.57
C ASP A 92 6.62 13.81 18.60
N ALA A 93 5.87 13.77 17.49
CA ALA A 93 4.44 14.11 17.51
C ALA A 93 3.65 13.25 18.51
N ALA A 94 3.98 11.95 18.64
CA ALA A 94 3.31 11.04 19.55
C ALA A 94 3.67 11.27 21.03
N LYS A 95 4.78 11.96 21.34
CA LYS A 95 5.07 12.45 22.70
C LYS A 95 4.14 13.61 23.08
N LEU A 96 3.76 14.44 22.11
CA LEU A 96 2.83 15.55 22.30
C LEU A 96 1.36 15.08 22.34
N GLU A 97 0.97 14.13 21.49
CA GLU A 97 -0.39 13.56 21.46
C GLU A 97 -0.39 12.01 21.47
N PRO A 98 -0.08 11.36 22.61
CA PRO A 98 0.04 9.90 22.70
C PRO A 98 -1.28 9.15 22.50
N SER A 99 -2.42 9.83 22.61
CA SER A 99 -3.75 9.29 22.34
C SER A 99 -4.07 9.17 20.84
N SER A 100 -3.30 9.82 19.97
CA SER A 100 -3.59 9.91 18.54
C SER A 100 -3.52 8.55 17.84
N ARG A 101 -4.66 8.05 17.39
CA ARG A 101 -4.75 6.78 16.64
C ARG A 101 -4.04 6.86 15.28
N GLU A 102 -4.00 8.05 14.69
CA GLU A 102 -3.44 8.25 13.36
C GLU A 102 -1.89 8.32 13.40
N LEU A 103 -1.28 8.93 14.42
CA LEU A 103 0.16 8.82 14.65
C LEU A 103 0.60 7.36 14.83
N LYS A 104 -0.16 6.56 15.58
CA LYS A 104 0.12 5.12 15.75
C LYS A 104 0.02 4.34 14.45
N ARG A 105 -0.83 4.76 13.52
CA ARG A 105 -0.91 4.19 12.16
C ARG A 105 0.29 4.60 11.31
N TRP A 106 0.68 5.88 11.34
CA TRP A 106 1.85 6.38 10.61
C TRP A 106 3.16 5.76 11.11
N LEU A 107 3.35 5.63 12.43
CA LEU A 107 4.51 4.95 13.02
C LEU A 107 4.63 3.51 12.51
N ARG A 108 3.56 2.70 12.64
CA ARG A 108 3.53 1.32 12.09
C ARG A 108 3.84 1.26 10.59
N LYS A 109 3.40 2.27 9.82
CA LYS A 109 3.72 2.37 8.40
C LYS A 109 5.21 2.67 8.18
N CYS A 110 5.82 3.53 8.98
CA CYS A 110 7.25 3.82 8.89
C CYS A 110 8.09 2.59 9.31
N ASP A 111 7.75 1.94 10.43
CA ASP A 111 8.41 0.69 10.86
C ASP A 111 8.39 -0.37 9.75
N ALA A 112 7.23 -0.66 9.16
CA ALA A 112 7.12 -1.65 8.08
C ALA A 112 7.96 -1.32 6.83
N GLU A 113 8.06 -0.04 6.45
CA GLU A 113 8.91 0.39 5.32
C GLU A 113 10.41 0.33 5.68
N VAL A 114 10.80 0.57 6.94
CA VAL A 114 12.18 0.41 7.45
C VAL A 114 12.57 -1.07 7.50
N GLU A 115 11.70 -1.94 7.99
CA GLU A 115 11.89 -3.40 7.99
C GLU A 115 12.04 -3.94 6.56
N CYS A 116 11.22 -3.43 5.63
CA CYS A 116 11.34 -3.75 4.19
C CYS A 116 12.66 -3.25 3.58
N ALA A 117 13.07 -2.02 3.89
CA ALA A 117 14.28 -1.39 3.33
C ALA A 117 15.60 -1.95 3.89
N THR A 118 15.59 -2.48 5.11
CA THR A 118 16.82 -2.99 5.77
C THR A 118 17.14 -4.44 5.46
N GLY A 119 16.19 -5.23 4.95
CA GLY A 119 16.43 -6.62 4.50
C GLY A 119 17.00 -7.56 5.57
N ALA A 120 16.90 -7.19 6.84
CA ALA A 120 17.59 -7.86 7.94
C ALA A 120 16.84 -9.12 8.37
N ALA A 121 17.30 -10.27 7.88
CA ALA A 121 16.90 -11.57 8.43
C ALA A 121 17.17 -11.63 9.95
N PRO A 122 16.29 -12.26 10.75
CA PRO A 122 16.41 -12.26 12.20
C PRO A 122 17.60 -13.10 12.66
N SER A 123 18.73 -12.45 12.94
CA SER A 123 19.89 -13.10 13.56
C SER A 123 19.61 -13.33 15.04
N ALA A 124 19.13 -14.52 15.36
CA ALA A 124 18.74 -14.90 16.71
C ALA A 124 19.95 -15.10 17.63
N VAL A 125 19.95 -14.40 18.77
CA VAL A 125 20.66 -14.83 19.99
C VAL A 125 19.72 -14.63 21.18
N MET A 126 19.36 -15.73 21.84
CA MET A 126 18.53 -15.84 23.05
C MET A 126 19.39 -16.47 24.18
N PRO A 127 18.88 -16.67 25.41
CA PRO A 127 18.30 -15.74 26.39
C PRO A 127 19.02 -15.95 27.77
N PRO A 128 18.47 -15.75 29.01
CA PRO A 128 17.15 -16.15 29.57
C PRO A 128 16.44 -14.96 30.27
N ALA A 129 15.32 -15.05 31.03
CA ALA A 129 14.34 -16.09 31.39
C ALA A 129 12.98 -15.37 31.65
N ALA A 130 11.81 -15.99 31.84
CA ALA A 130 11.33 -17.38 31.74
C ALA A 130 9.84 -17.33 31.27
N ALA A 131 9.37 -18.38 30.59
CA ALA A 131 7.98 -18.48 30.09
C ALA A 131 7.04 -19.15 31.14
N PRO A 132 5.74 -19.33 30.84
CA PRO A 132 5.33 -20.38 29.89
C PRO A 132 4.29 -19.96 28.83
N ALA A 133 4.47 -20.49 27.62
CA ALA A 133 3.38 -20.73 26.65
C ALA A 133 2.72 -22.10 26.95
N PRO A 134 1.56 -22.46 26.37
CA PRO A 134 1.55 -23.15 25.06
C PRO A 134 0.26 -22.91 24.22
N PRO A 135 0.03 -23.58 23.06
CA PRO A 135 0.92 -24.47 22.30
C PRO A 135 1.20 -24.03 20.84
N LEU A 136 2.05 -24.82 20.18
CA LEU A 136 2.44 -24.70 18.78
C LEU A 136 1.34 -25.13 17.78
N ALA A 137 1.58 -24.78 16.51
CA ALA A 137 0.81 -25.12 15.33
C ALA A 137 0.67 -26.63 15.05
N PRO A 138 -0.26 -27.04 14.15
CA PRO A 138 -0.01 -28.12 13.22
C PRO A 138 0.76 -27.64 11.99
N VAL A 139 1.66 -28.50 11.51
CA VAL A 139 2.19 -28.51 10.14
C VAL A 139 1.13 -29.07 9.16
N THR A 140 1.49 -29.17 7.87
CA THR A 140 0.68 -29.65 6.72
C THR A 140 -0.38 -28.64 6.20
N ASP A 141 -0.72 -28.60 4.91
CA ASP A 141 -0.50 -29.58 3.83
C ASP A 141 -0.04 -28.96 2.48
N SER A 142 0.39 -29.82 1.56
CA SER A 142 0.76 -29.46 0.19
C SER A 142 -0.49 -29.24 -0.70
N SER A 143 -0.30 -28.72 -1.93
CA SER A 143 -1.30 -28.74 -3.01
C SER A 143 -2.59 -27.90 -2.88
N LYS A 144 -2.56 -26.74 -2.19
CA LYS A 144 -3.58 -25.69 -2.40
C LYS A 144 -2.95 -24.33 -2.72
N ILE A 145 -3.15 -23.86 -3.95
CA ILE A 145 -2.73 -22.51 -4.38
C ILE A 145 -3.47 -21.47 -3.54
N ARG A 146 -2.70 -20.61 -2.87
CA ARG A 146 -3.24 -19.52 -2.05
C ARG A 146 -3.27 -18.24 -2.88
N HIS A 147 -4.44 -17.64 -3.04
CA HIS A 147 -4.56 -16.31 -3.64
C HIS A 147 -4.62 -15.23 -2.55
N GLU A 148 -3.95 -14.11 -2.81
CA GLU A 148 -3.98 -12.91 -1.98
C GLU A 148 -4.06 -11.70 -2.91
N TRP A 149 -4.86 -10.69 -2.56
CA TRP A 149 -5.10 -9.56 -3.44
C TRP A 149 -5.07 -8.25 -2.65
N TYR A 150 -4.57 -7.20 -3.30
CA TYR A 150 -4.52 -5.85 -2.74
C TYR A 150 -4.82 -4.83 -3.83
N GLN A 151 -5.34 -3.67 -3.44
CA GLN A 151 -5.74 -2.63 -4.39
C GLN A 151 -5.33 -1.24 -3.93
N SER A 152 -5.06 -0.40 -4.91
CA SER A 152 -4.93 1.05 -4.79
C SER A 152 -6.11 1.72 -5.49
N SER A 153 -6.17 3.06 -5.43
CA SER A 153 -7.24 3.85 -6.05
C SER A 153 -7.33 3.66 -7.58
N THR A 154 -6.21 3.36 -8.24
CA THR A 154 -6.07 3.27 -9.71
C THR A 154 -5.75 1.87 -10.24
N HIS A 155 -5.23 0.98 -9.40
CA HIS A 155 -4.74 -0.35 -9.80
C HIS A 155 -5.17 -1.40 -8.78
N MET A 156 -5.29 -2.63 -9.23
CA MET A 156 -5.52 -3.80 -8.39
C MET A 156 -4.46 -4.86 -8.71
N VAL A 157 -3.96 -5.55 -7.69
CA VAL A 157 -2.95 -6.59 -7.83
C VAL A 157 -3.46 -7.87 -7.18
N VAL A 158 -3.43 -8.97 -7.93
CA VAL A 158 -3.79 -10.31 -7.47
C VAL A 158 -2.55 -11.19 -7.54
N SER A 159 -2.20 -11.82 -6.42
CA SER A 159 -1.02 -12.66 -6.24
C SER A 159 -1.45 -14.09 -5.94
N LEU A 160 -1.11 -15.01 -6.83
CA LEU A 160 -1.39 -16.45 -6.72
C LEU A 160 -0.11 -17.17 -6.32
N LEU A 161 -0.03 -17.62 -5.06
CA LEU A 161 1.12 -18.35 -4.55
C LEU A 161 1.04 -19.81 -4.98
N ALA A 162 1.84 -20.15 -5.98
CA ALA A 162 1.92 -21.45 -6.62
C ALA A 162 3.40 -21.81 -6.85
N ARG A 163 3.84 -22.99 -6.38
CA ARG A 163 5.22 -23.47 -6.53
C ARG A 163 5.36 -24.23 -7.85
N GLY A 164 6.50 -24.09 -8.52
CA GLY A 164 6.80 -24.83 -9.76
C GLY A 164 6.04 -24.29 -10.96
N VAL A 165 5.86 -22.97 -11.05
CA VAL A 165 5.11 -22.33 -12.14
C VAL A 165 6.06 -21.74 -13.19
N ALA A 166 6.08 -22.36 -14.36
CA ALA A 166 6.81 -21.85 -15.51
C ALA A 166 6.02 -20.72 -16.23
N LYS A 167 6.71 -19.68 -16.71
CA LYS A 167 6.08 -18.55 -17.43
C LYS A 167 5.25 -18.97 -18.65
N GLN A 168 5.61 -20.08 -19.27
CA GLN A 168 4.96 -20.68 -20.44
C GLN A 168 3.81 -21.66 -20.09
N ALA A 169 3.62 -21.96 -18.80
CA ALA A 169 2.58 -22.86 -18.30
C ALA A 169 1.40 -22.10 -17.66
N VAL A 170 1.37 -20.77 -17.82
CA VAL A 170 0.33 -19.89 -17.30
C VAL A 170 -0.34 -19.17 -18.46
N SER A 171 -1.66 -19.26 -18.53
CA SER A 171 -2.49 -18.47 -19.42
C SER A 171 -3.33 -17.50 -18.59
N VAL A 172 -3.34 -16.23 -18.98
CA VAL A 172 -4.12 -15.17 -18.32
C VAL A 172 -4.98 -14.49 -19.38
N THR A 173 -6.29 -14.54 -19.18
CA THR A 173 -7.27 -13.83 -20.01
C THR A 173 -7.85 -12.67 -19.22
N PHE A 174 -7.73 -11.45 -19.75
CA PHE A 174 -8.36 -10.26 -19.17
C PHE A 174 -9.63 -9.92 -19.97
N GLY A 175 -10.80 -10.06 -19.35
CA GLY A 175 -12.06 -9.52 -19.86
C GLY A 175 -12.25 -8.06 -19.46
N GLU A 176 -13.38 -7.46 -19.87
CA GLU A 176 -13.75 -6.10 -19.44
C GLU A 176 -14.05 -6.00 -17.94
N ALA A 177 -14.53 -7.09 -17.32
CA ALA A 177 -14.86 -7.19 -15.90
C ALA A 177 -14.65 -8.61 -15.34
N THR A 178 -13.88 -9.45 -16.02
CA THR A 178 -13.50 -10.79 -15.57
C THR A 178 -12.01 -11.01 -15.76
N VAL A 179 -11.39 -11.86 -14.94
CA VAL A 179 -10.00 -12.26 -15.09
C VAL A 179 -9.91 -13.75 -14.86
N ASP A 180 -9.54 -14.46 -15.92
CA ASP A 180 -9.47 -15.92 -15.94
C ASP A 180 -8.01 -16.33 -16.00
N VAL A 181 -7.58 -17.14 -15.02
CA VAL A 181 -6.18 -17.51 -14.82
C VAL A 181 -6.07 -19.03 -14.78
N ALA A 182 -5.47 -19.60 -15.82
CA ALA A 182 -5.17 -21.02 -15.90
C ALA A 182 -3.67 -21.26 -15.66
N ILE A 183 -3.33 -21.97 -14.60
CA ILE A 183 -1.97 -22.34 -14.21
C ILE A 183 -1.83 -23.86 -14.31
N LYS A 184 -0.96 -24.35 -15.20
CA LYS A 184 -0.59 -25.75 -15.25
C LYS A 184 0.59 -26.01 -14.30
N LEU A 185 0.32 -26.71 -13.20
CA LEU A 185 1.31 -27.06 -12.20
C LEU A 185 2.24 -28.20 -12.68
N GLU A 186 3.43 -28.26 -12.10
CA GLU A 186 4.43 -29.31 -12.38
C GLU A 186 3.94 -30.73 -12.06
N GLY A 187 2.93 -30.86 -11.19
CA GLY A 187 2.23 -32.12 -10.88
C GLY A 187 1.17 -32.56 -11.90
N GLY A 188 0.97 -31.80 -12.99
CA GLY A 188 -0.05 -32.08 -14.01
C GLY A 188 -1.44 -31.51 -13.74
N GLU A 189 -1.71 -31.10 -12.49
CA GLU A 189 -2.93 -30.39 -12.10
C GLU A 189 -3.06 -29.03 -12.83
N LEU A 190 -4.20 -28.79 -13.46
CA LEU A 190 -4.56 -27.50 -14.03
C LEU A 190 -5.43 -26.74 -13.02
N TYR A 191 -4.91 -25.62 -12.53
CA TYR A 191 -5.63 -24.72 -11.64
C TYR A 191 -6.20 -23.57 -12.44
N GLU A 192 -7.53 -23.53 -12.55
CA GLU A 192 -8.27 -22.42 -13.17
C GLU A 192 -8.93 -21.56 -12.10
N LEU A 193 -8.81 -20.23 -12.23
CA LEU A 193 -9.41 -19.26 -11.35
C LEU A 193 -10.06 -18.14 -12.17
N SER A 194 -11.39 -18.07 -12.12
CA SER A 194 -12.21 -17.02 -12.74
C SER A 194 -12.65 -15.98 -11.70
N LEU A 195 -12.08 -14.78 -11.76
CA LEU A 195 -12.39 -13.66 -10.87
C LEU A 195 -13.37 -12.70 -11.54
N HIS A 196 -14.58 -12.57 -11.00
CA HIS A 196 -15.63 -11.68 -11.51
C HIS A 196 -15.52 -10.30 -10.87
N LEU A 197 -14.83 -9.38 -11.52
CA LEU A 197 -14.41 -8.10 -10.95
C LEU A 197 -15.59 -7.18 -10.58
N TYR A 198 -15.47 -6.48 -9.46
CA TYR A 198 -16.48 -5.53 -8.97
C TYR A 198 -16.80 -4.38 -9.95
N GLN A 199 -15.87 -4.02 -10.83
CA GLN A 199 -15.99 -2.89 -11.76
C GLN A 199 -15.18 -3.15 -13.03
N LYS A 200 -15.46 -2.39 -14.09
CA LYS A 200 -14.76 -2.54 -15.37
C LYS A 200 -13.27 -2.19 -15.24
N ILE A 201 -12.43 -2.97 -15.91
CA ILE A 201 -10.98 -2.76 -16.06
C ILE A 201 -10.64 -2.42 -17.51
N SER A 202 -9.44 -1.88 -17.72
CA SER A 202 -8.88 -1.70 -19.06
C SER A 202 -8.00 -2.91 -19.39
N PRO A 203 -8.48 -3.93 -20.15
CA PRO A 203 -7.69 -5.12 -20.45
C PRO A 203 -6.40 -4.79 -21.23
N ALA A 204 -6.41 -3.73 -22.05
CA ALA A 204 -5.25 -3.24 -22.78
C ALA A 204 -4.12 -2.68 -21.89
N ASP A 205 -4.42 -2.31 -20.65
CA ASP A 205 -3.47 -1.79 -19.66
C ASP A 205 -3.15 -2.81 -18.55
N CYS A 206 -3.80 -3.98 -18.57
CA CYS A 206 -3.54 -5.05 -17.61
C CYS A 206 -2.22 -5.75 -17.93
N LYS A 207 -1.45 -6.07 -16.88
CA LYS A 207 -0.13 -6.71 -17.00
C LYS A 207 -0.06 -7.87 -16.03
N TRP A 208 0.41 -9.03 -16.47
CA TRP A 208 0.72 -10.15 -15.60
C TRP A 208 2.22 -10.44 -15.62
N SER A 209 2.71 -11.05 -14.55
CA SER A 209 4.08 -11.51 -14.38
C SER A 209 4.08 -12.84 -13.65
N VAL A 210 4.89 -13.78 -14.11
CA VAL A 210 5.07 -15.10 -13.46
C VAL A 210 6.46 -15.21 -12.88
N SER A 211 6.50 -15.69 -11.65
CA SER A 211 7.68 -16.09 -10.89
C SER A 211 7.56 -17.57 -10.53
N PRO A 212 8.68 -18.30 -10.29
CA PRO A 212 8.65 -19.74 -9.98
C PRO A 212 7.87 -20.10 -8.70
N THR A 213 7.54 -19.10 -7.87
CA THR A 213 6.85 -19.24 -6.58
C THR A 213 5.51 -18.48 -6.52
N LYS A 214 5.15 -17.69 -7.54
CA LYS A 214 3.90 -16.90 -7.59
C LYS A 214 3.57 -16.35 -8.97
N VAL A 215 2.28 -16.14 -9.26
CA VAL A 215 1.78 -15.36 -10.40
C VAL A 215 1.20 -14.05 -9.89
N GLU A 216 1.58 -12.92 -10.49
CA GLU A 216 1.13 -11.58 -10.11
C GLU A 216 0.42 -10.91 -11.28
N LEU A 217 -0.87 -10.58 -11.09
CA LEU A 217 -1.71 -9.91 -12.07
C LEU A 217 -1.98 -8.48 -11.61
N LYS A 218 -1.55 -7.50 -12.39
CA LYS A 218 -1.77 -6.07 -12.17
C LYS A 218 -2.82 -5.55 -13.14
N LEU A 219 -4.02 -5.36 -12.61
CA LEU A 219 -5.22 -4.91 -13.31
C LEU A 219 -5.33 -3.38 -13.16
N LYS A 220 -5.61 -2.67 -14.26
CA LYS A 220 -5.87 -1.22 -14.21
C LYS A 220 -7.37 -0.97 -14.22
N LYS A 221 -7.85 -0.26 -13.20
CA LYS A 221 -9.26 0.09 -13.06
C LYS A 221 -9.63 1.09 -14.15
N LEU A 222 -10.75 0.86 -14.87
CA LEU A 222 -11.23 1.81 -15.87
C LEU A 222 -11.86 3.04 -15.20
N SER A 223 -12.58 2.82 -14.10
CA SER A 223 -13.07 3.87 -13.20
C SER A 223 -12.23 3.92 -11.92
N PRO A 224 -11.54 5.04 -11.61
CA PRO A 224 -10.81 5.18 -10.35
C PRO A 224 -11.79 5.19 -9.18
N GLY A 225 -11.63 4.25 -8.26
CA GLY A 225 -12.61 4.00 -7.21
C GLY A 225 -12.15 2.93 -6.22
N LYS A 226 -12.68 3.02 -5.01
CA LYS A 226 -12.46 2.05 -3.94
C LYS A 226 -13.45 0.89 -4.15
N TRP A 227 -12.94 -0.28 -4.53
CA TRP A 227 -13.79 -1.48 -4.59
C TRP A 227 -13.87 -2.04 -3.18
N GLU A 228 -15.02 -2.50 -2.71
CA GLU A 228 -15.12 -3.04 -1.34
C GLU A 228 -14.82 -4.55 -1.29
N ALA A 229 -14.91 -5.23 -2.43
CA ALA A 229 -14.46 -6.59 -2.66
C ALA A 229 -13.65 -6.68 -3.97
N LEU A 230 -12.87 -7.76 -4.12
CA LEU A 230 -12.25 -8.14 -5.39
C LEU A 230 -13.34 -8.43 -6.43
N GLU A 231 -14.38 -9.11 -5.97
CA GLU A 231 -15.44 -9.68 -6.77
C GLU A 231 -16.74 -8.90 -6.62
N GLY A 232 -17.46 -8.70 -7.72
CA GLY A 232 -18.80 -8.13 -7.72
C GLY A 232 -19.82 -9.14 -7.18
N SER A 233 -20.85 -8.67 -6.48
CA SER A 233 -21.93 -9.54 -5.99
C SER A 233 -22.80 -10.06 -7.15
N GLY A 234 -22.32 -11.09 -7.83
CA GLY A 234 -23.08 -11.98 -8.69
C GLY A 234 -22.78 -13.42 -8.25
N GLU A 235 -23.74 -14.01 -7.54
CA GLU A 235 -23.85 -15.41 -7.07
C GLU A 235 -22.56 -16.25 -6.96
N GLU A 236 -22.26 -16.69 -5.73
CA GLU A 236 -21.25 -17.71 -5.43
C GLU A 236 -21.40 -18.95 -6.33
N LYS A 237 -20.57 -19.01 -7.36
CA LYS A 237 -20.27 -20.22 -8.10
C LYS A 237 -18.77 -20.46 -8.13
N VAL A 238 -18.24 -20.83 -6.97
CA VAL A 238 -17.14 -21.80 -6.91
C VAL A 238 -17.68 -23.14 -7.42
N HIS A 239 -17.93 -23.21 -8.73
CA HIS A 239 -18.17 -24.46 -9.41
C HIS A 239 -16.81 -25.13 -9.57
N ALA A 240 -16.52 -26.06 -8.66
CA ALA A 240 -15.63 -27.17 -8.97
C ALA A 240 -16.28 -28.02 -10.06
N ILE A 241 -16.29 -27.51 -11.30
CA ILE A 241 -16.65 -28.27 -12.49
C ILE A 241 -15.51 -29.23 -12.82
N ASN A 242 -15.48 -30.34 -12.10
CA ASN A 242 -14.89 -31.56 -12.64
C ASN A 242 -15.80 -32.01 -13.79
N ALA A 243 -15.47 -31.57 -15.00
CA ALA A 243 -16.23 -31.80 -16.22
C ALA A 243 -15.24 -32.04 -17.38
N VAL A 244 -15.39 -33.06 -18.24
CA VAL A 244 -16.32 -34.21 -18.26
C VAL A 244 -15.68 -35.33 -19.15
N PRO A 245 -16.41 -36.31 -19.72
CA PRO A 245 -16.36 -37.77 -19.46
C PRO A 245 -15.32 -38.56 -20.33
N SER A 246 -15.56 -39.89 -20.54
CA SER A 246 -14.97 -40.75 -21.61
C SER A 246 -13.52 -41.23 -21.34
N GLU A 247 -13.11 -42.51 -21.51
CA GLU A 247 -13.79 -43.79 -21.80
C GLU A 247 -12.85 -45.00 -21.51
N ALA A 248 -13.39 -46.23 -21.67
CA ALA A 248 -12.70 -47.51 -21.93
C ALA A 248 -11.97 -48.29 -20.81
N GLU A 249 -12.41 -49.57 -20.68
CA GLU A 249 -11.66 -50.82 -20.37
C GLU A 249 -10.82 -50.94 -19.06
N GLU A 250 -10.70 -52.10 -18.39
CA GLU A 250 -11.08 -53.49 -18.71
C GLU A 250 -11.40 -54.28 -17.39
N GLY A 251 -11.70 -55.59 -17.46
CA GLY A 251 -11.96 -56.46 -16.29
C GLY A 251 -10.71 -56.77 -15.42
N PRO A 252 -10.74 -57.74 -14.46
CA PRO A 252 -11.48 -59.01 -14.57
C PRO A 252 -12.13 -59.58 -13.29
N ALA A 253 -13.08 -60.52 -13.47
CA ALA A 253 -13.27 -61.76 -12.68
C ALA A 253 -14.32 -62.66 -13.37
#